data_AF-A0A958Y635-F1
#
_entry.id   AF-A0A958Y635-F1
#
_cell.length_a   1.000
_cell.length_b   1.000
_cell.length_c   1.000
_cell.angle_alpha   90.00
_cell.angle_beta   90.00
_cell.angle_gamma   90.00
#
_symmetry.space_group_name_H-M   'P 1'
#
loop_
_entity.id
_entity.type
_entity.pdbx_description
1 polymer ?
#
loop_
_entity_poly.entity_id
_entity_poly.type
_entity_poly.pdbx_seq_one_letter_code
_entity_poly.pdbx_strand_id
1 'polypeptide(L)'
;ILFSENGTGEWLVLSRQEDTTIDQFEIVEIGSGARLAIASGGNVGIGTQSPTSKLQVVGLPVYANNAAAASAGLTNGAFYRTSTGQVMVKY
;
A
#
# COMPACT_ATOMS: atom_id res chain seq x y z
N ILE A 1 -9.33 -12.15 11.68
CA ILE A 1 -9.13 -11.53 13.02
C ILE A 1 -9.66 -10.10 12.95
N LEU A 2 -10.69 -9.79 13.73
CA LEU A 2 -11.28 -8.45 13.79
C LEU A 2 -10.66 -7.67 14.95
N PHE A 3 -10.28 -6.43 14.67
CA PHE A 3 -9.87 -5.43 15.63
C PHE A 3 -10.85 -4.26 15.52
N SER A 4 -11.46 -3.87 16.63
CA SER A 4 -12.40 -2.76 16.68
C SER A 4 -11.90 -1.73 17.69
N GLU A 5 -11.97 -0.46 17.33
CA GLU A 5 -11.77 0.67 18.24
C GLU A 5 -13.10 1.41 18.44
N ASN A 6 -13.29 1.99 19.63
CA ASN A 6 -14.50 2.75 19.92
C ASN A 6 -14.44 4.12 19.21
N GLY A 7 -15.05 4.21 18.02
CA GLY A 7 -15.37 5.50 17.40
C GLY A 7 -15.07 5.62 15.91
N THR A 8 -14.07 4.92 15.36
CA THR A 8 -13.79 4.92 13.91
C THR A 8 -12.81 3.80 13.55
N GLY A 9 -13.14 3.00 12.53
CA GLY A 9 -12.20 2.07 11.89
C GLY A 9 -12.21 0.68 12.51
N GLU A 10 -12.93 -0.24 11.87
CA GLU A 10 -12.78 -1.67 12.15
C GLU A 10 -11.72 -2.24 11.20
N TRP A 11 -10.71 -2.87 11.76
CA TRP A 11 -9.63 -3.50 11.00
C TRP A 11 -9.82 -5.01 10.98
N LEU A 12 -9.64 -5.61 9.81
CA LEU A 12 -9.77 -7.05 9.64
C LEU A 12 -8.52 -7.62 8.95
N VAL A 13 -7.96 -8.66 9.58
CA VAL A 13 -6.95 -9.53 8.96
C VAL A 13 -7.65 -10.79 8.49
N LEU A 14 -7.60 -11.08 7.19
CA LEU A 14 -8.40 -12.14 6.58
C LEU A 14 -7.66 -12.81 5.42
N SER A 15 -8.16 -13.98 5.01
CA SER A 15 -7.93 -14.49 3.67
C SER A 15 -9.10 -14.12 2.77
N ARG A 16 -8.82 -13.67 1.54
CA ARG A 16 -9.83 -13.37 0.51
C ARG A 16 -9.59 -14.29 -0.67
N GLN A 17 -10.67 -14.93 -1.11
CA GLN A 17 -10.66 -15.74 -2.29
C GLN A 17 -11.08 -14.88 -3.49
N GLU A 18 -10.15 -14.52 -4.38
CA GLU A 18 -10.48 -13.85 -5.65
C GLU A 18 -10.87 -14.87 -6.74
N ASP A 19 -10.36 -16.11 -6.65
CA ASP A 19 -10.71 -17.26 -7.49
C ASP A 19 -10.60 -18.56 -6.67
N THR A 20 -11.29 -19.60 -7.11
CA THR A 20 -11.30 -20.99 -6.62
C THR A 20 -9.94 -21.64 -6.30
N THR A 21 -8.82 -21.00 -6.63
CA THR A 21 -7.45 -21.48 -6.36
C THR A 21 -6.54 -20.47 -5.66
N ILE A 22 -7.04 -19.27 -5.32
CA ILE A 22 -6.23 -18.12 -4.92
C ILE A 22 -6.70 -17.59 -3.56
N ASP A 23 -5.97 -17.96 -2.49
CA ASP A 23 -6.12 -17.33 -1.18
C ASP A 23 -5.15 -16.16 -1.05
N GLN A 24 -5.68 -14.95 -1.10
CA GLN A 24 -4.94 -13.72 -0.79
C GLN A 24 -4.93 -13.49 0.72
N PHE A 25 -3.80 -13.07 1.28
CA PHE A 25 -3.75 -12.55 2.66
C PHE A 25 -3.93 -11.04 2.66
N GLU A 26 -4.80 -10.51 3.52
CA GLU A 26 -5.07 -9.07 3.56
C GLU A 26 -5.19 -8.48 4.96
N ILE A 27 -4.83 -7.20 5.03
CA ILE A 27 -5.19 -6.27 6.09
C ILE A 27 -6.10 -5.22 5.48
N VAL A 28 -7.35 -5.18 5.93
CA VAL A 28 -8.38 -4.28 5.40
C VAL A 28 -8.90 -3.34 6.47
N GLU A 29 -9.23 -2.13 6.06
CA GLU A 29 -10.08 -1.24 6.83
C GLU A 29 -11.51 -1.44 6.30
N ILE A 30 -12.41 -1.86 7.20
CA ILE A 30 -13.78 -2.18 6.85
C ILE A 30 -14.47 -0.92 6.31
N GLY A 31 -15.10 -1.05 5.15
CA GLY A 31 -15.72 0.06 4.42
C GLY A 31 -14.79 0.84 3.48
N SER A 32 -13.46 0.66 3.55
CA SER A 32 -12.51 1.31 2.62
C SER A 32 -11.82 0.32 1.67
N GLY A 33 -11.58 -0.92 2.08
CA GLY A 33 -10.86 -1.94 1.29
C GLY A 33 -9.45 -2.23 1.83
N ALA A 34 -8.62 -2.91 1.04
CA ALA A 34 -7.31 -3.35 1.51
C ALA A 34 -6.30 -2.21 1.63
N ARG A 35 -5.60 -2.21 2.76
CA ARG A 35 -4.44 -1.36 3.00
C ARG A 35 -3.15 -2.09 2.68
N LEU A 36 -3.11 -3.40 2.96
CA LEU A 36 -2.04 -4.31 2.57
C LEU A 36 -2.64 -5.62 2.04
N ALA A 37 -2.06 -6.12 0.96
CA ALA A 37 -2.49 -7.37 0.35
C ALA A 37 -1.28 -8.19 -0.12
N ILE A 38 -1.30 -9.50 0.09
CA ILE A 38 -0.33 -10.45 -0.47
C ILE A 38 -1.12 -11.41 -1.37
N ALA A 39 -1.07 -11.15 -2.69
CA ALA A 39 -1.76 -11.96 -3.68
C ALA A 39 -1.19 -13.39 -3.73
N SER A 40 -1.95 -14.36 -4.25
CA SER A 40 -1.55 -15.78 -4.33
C SER A 40 -0.20 -16.02 -5.03
N GLY A 41 0.19 -15.14 -5.95
CA GLY A 41 1.52 -15.18 -6.59
C GLY A 41 2.68 -14.60 -5.75
N GLY A 42 2.42 -14.25 -4.49
CA GLY A 42 3.35 -13.62 -3.56
C GLY A 42 3.61 -12.14 -3.81
N ASN A 43 2.84 -11.49 -4.69
CA ASN A 43 2.97 -10.05 -4.94
C ASN A 43 2.38 -9.26 -3.77
N VAL A 44 3.10 -8.26 -3.27
CA VAL A 44 2.68 -7.43 -2.14
C VAL A 44 2.17 -6.08 -2.64
N GLY A 45 0.92 -5.76 -2.32
CA GLY A 45 0.27 -4.48 -2.58
C GLY A 45 0.14 -3.67 -1.30
N ILE A 46 0.49 -2.38 -1.36
CA ILE A 46 0.13 -1.38 -0.35
C ILE A 46 -0.81 -0.37 -1.01
N GLY A 47 -2.01 -0.23 -0.47
CA GLY A 47 -3.08 0.58 -1.05
C GLY A 47 -3.71 0.00 -2.32
N THR A 48 -3.49 -1.29 -2.62
CA THR A 48 -4.11 -2.00 -3.74
C THR A 48 -4.34 -3.47 -3.39
N GLN A 49 -5.47 -4.03 -3.84
CA GLN A 49 -5.81 -5.46 -3.69
C GLN A 49 -5.19 -6.31 -4.79
N SER A 50 -4.96 -5.75 -5.98
CA SER A 50 -4.53 -6.53 -7.15
C SER A 50 -3.15 -6.06 -7.64
N PRO A 51 -2.05 -6.34 -6.89
CA PRO A 51 -0.71 -5.91 -7.27
C PRO A 51 -0.23 -6.60 -8.55
N THR A 52 0.15 -5.82 -9.57
CA THR A 52 0.63 -6.31 -10.88
C THR A 52 2.15 -6.52 -10.93
N SER A 53 2.86 -6.16 -9.86
CA SER A 53 4.31 -6.34 -9.69
C SER A 53 4.62 -6.93 -8.32
N LYS A 54 5.84 -7.46 -8.14
CA LYS A 54 6.26 -8.12 -6.88
C LYS A 54 6.04 -7.25 -5.64
N LEU A 55 6.30 -5.95 -5.77
CA LEU A 55 5.88 -4.94 -4.81
C LEU A 55 5.17 -3.83 -5.60
N GLN A 56 3.99 -3.41 -5.15
CA GLN A 56 3.28 -2.25 -5.68
C GLN A 56 2.78 -1.38 -4.53
N VAL A 57 3.22 -0.12 -4.49
CA VAL A 57 2.73 0.87 -3.53
C VAL A 57 1.95 1.94 -4.29
N VAL A 58 0.66 2.06 -4.00
CA VAL A 58 -0.23 3.08 -4.56
C VAL A 58 -0.34 4.24 -3.58
N GLY A 59 -0.37 5.47 -4.11
CA GLY A 59 -0.53 6.68 -3.29
C GLY A 59 0.77 7.25 -2.71
N LEU A 60 1.94 6.88 -3.25
CA LEU A 60 3.19 7.59 -2.91
C LEU A 60 3.07 9.08 -3.28
N PRO A 61 3.60 9.99 -2.44
CA PRO A 61 3.60 11.41 -2.74
C PRO A 61 4.46 11.69 -3.98
N VAL A 62 4.09 12.72 -4.74
CA VAL A 62 4.75 13.08 -5.99
C VAL A 62 5.55 14.36 -5.79
N TYR A 63 6.86 14.31 -6.05
CA TYR A 63 7.75 15.46 -5.99
C TYR A 63 8.66 15.52 -7.21
N ALA A 64 9.04 16.72 -7.63
CA ALA A 64 9.89 16.92 -8.80
C ALA A 64 11.29 16.33 -8.62
N ASN A 65 11.85 16.38 -7.40
CA ASN A 65 13.19 15.93 -7.07
C ASN A 65 13.39 15.81 -5.55
N ASN A 66 14.60 15.41 -5.15
CA ASN A 66 14.98 15.18 -3.76
C ASN A 66 14.93 16.43 -2.86
N ALA A 67 15.17 17.62 -3.44
CA ALA A 67 15.09 18.88 -2.70
C ALA A 67 13.64 19.25 -2.40
N ALA A 68 12.74 19.13 -3.40
CA ALA A 68 11.31 19.34 -3.21
C ALA A 68 10.71 18.36 -2.19
N ALA A 69 11.12 17.09 -2.24
CA ALA A 69 10.73 16.09 -1.24
C ALA A 69 11.19 16.47 0.18
N ALA A 70 12.43 16.98 0.33
CA ALA A 70 12.94 17.46 1.62
C ALA A 70 12.14 18.65 2.16
N SER A 71 11.86 19.64 1.30
CA SER A 71 11.05 20.81 1.67
C SER A 71 9.62 20.44 2.07
N ALA A 72 9.10 19.33 1.54
CA ALA A 72 7.80 18.77 1.92
C ALA A 72 7.85 17.87 3.18
N GLY A 73 9.01 17.73 3.82
CA GLY A 73 9.17 17.02 5.08
C GLY A 73 9.46 15.52 4.95
N LEU A 74 9.75 15.00 3.76
CA LEU A 74 10.17 13.61 3.63
C LEU A 74 11.54 13.41 4.29
N THR A 75 11.63 12.40 5.14
CA THR A 75 12.86 11.95 5.78
C THR A 75 13.65 11.01 4.87
N ASN A 76 14.95 10.87 5.14
CA ASN A 76 15.81 9.95 4.40
C ASN A 76 15.29 8.51 4.51
N GLY A 77 15.23 7.82 3.38
CA GLY A 77 14.64 6.49 3.22
C GLY A 77 13.18 6.50 2.76
N ALA A 78 12.48 7.64 2.78
CA ALA A 78 11.11 7.72 2.30
C ALA A 78 11.02 7.53 0.78
N PHE A 79 10.08 6.69 0.32
CA PHE A 79 9.76 6.55 -1.10
C PHE A 79 8.88 7.70 -1.58
N TYR A 80 9.14 8.20 -2.78
CA TYR A 80 8.29 9.14 -3.49
C TYR A 80 8.31 8.87 -5.00
N ARG A 81 7.41 9.50 -5.74
CA ARG A 81 7.37 9.42 -7.20
C ARG A 81 7.75 10.75 -7.84
N THR A 82 8.35 10.71 -9.02
CA THR A 82 8.44 11.88 -9.89
C THR A 82 7.16 12.05 -10.71
N SER A 83 6.94 13.23 -11.29
CA SER A 83 5.83 13.46 -12.24
C SER A 83 5.93 12.58 -13.50
N THR A 84 7.12 12.06 -13.81
CA THR A 84 7.37 11.09 -14.90
C THR A 84 7.13 9.64 -14.49
N GLY A 85 6.74 9.40 -13.22
CA GLY A 85 6.39 8.08 -12.72
C GLY A 85 7.55 7.23 -12.20
N GLN A 86 8.77 7.78 -12.15
CA GLN A 86 9.91 7.09 -11.54
C GLN A 86 9.74 7.05 -10.02
N VAL A 87 10.04 5.89 -9.42
CA VAL A 87 10.11 5.76 -7.97
C VAL A 87 11.50 6.16 -7.51
N MET A 88 11.56 7.04 -6.51
CA MET A 88 12.78 7.58 -5.94
C MET A 88 12.78 7.30 -4.43
N VAL A 89 13.98 7.29 -3.85
CA VAL A 89 14.18 7.26 -2.39
C VAL A 89 14.78 8.58 -1.98
N LYS A 90 14.23 9.19 -0.94
CA LYS A 90 14.78 10.39 -0.33
C LYS A 90 16.13 10.06 0.31
N TYR A 91 17.18 10.76 -0.08
CA TYR A 91 18.52 10.65 0.51
C TYR A 91 19.07 12.01 0.96
#